data_AF-A0A520HHJ3-F1
#
_entry.id   AF-A0A520HHJ3-F1
#
_cell.length_a   1.000
_cell.length_b   1.000
_cell.length_c   1.000
_cell.angle_alpha   90.00
_cell.angle_beta   90.00
_cell.angle_gamma   90.00
#
_symmetry.space_group_name_H-M   'P 1'
#
loop_
_entity.id
_entity.type
_entity.pdbx_description
1 polymer ?
#
loop_
_entity_poly.entity_id
_entity_poly.type
_entity_poly.pdbx_seq_one_letter_code
_entity_poly.pdbx_strand_id
1 'polypeptide(L)'
;MARVREDRTAFRRPTNVTLDEQLVAAAEDLGINLSRACEQGLRDAVSAERIRRWQEDNHAATEAYTEYLATYGLPLERYRQF
;
A
#
# COMPACT_ATOMS: atom_id res chain seq x y z
N MET A 1 -7.80 38.23 9.73
CA MET A 1 -7.35 37.50 8.54
C MET A 1 -6.13 36.66 8.89
N ALA A 2 -6.33 35.38 9.24
CA ALA A 2 -5.23 34.47 9.53
C ALA A 2 -4.86 33.74 8.23
N ARG A 3 -3.63 33.92 7.75
CA ARG A 3 -3.10 33.18 6.61
C ARG A 3 -2.91 31.72 7.02
N VAL A 4 -3.67 30.82 6.40
CA VAL A 4 -3.41 29.37 6.44
C VAL A 4 -2.08 29.15 5.74
N ARG A 5 -1.04 28.78 6.50
CA ARG A 5 0.17 28.21 5.90
C ARG A 5 -0.18 26.79 5.48
N GLU A 6 -0.46 26.61 4.20
CA GLU A 6 -0.52 25.30 3.56
C GLU A 6 0.93 24.79 3.36
N ASP A 7 1.58 24.39 4.46
CA ASP A 7 2.85 23.66 4.37
C ASP A 7 2.54 22.16 4.22
N ARG A 8 2.42 21.72 2.97
CA ARG A 8 2.23 20.32 2.53
C ARG A 8 3.46 19.43 2.73
N THR A 9 4.38 19.77 3.62
CA THR A 9 5.38 18.79 4.07
C THR A 9 4.69 17.85 5.03
N ALA A 10 4.32 16.65 4.55
CA ALA A 10 3.84 15.56 5.39
C ALA A 10 4.69 15.52 6.67
N PHE A 11 4.05 15.64 7.83
CA PHE A 11 4.72 15.62 9.14
C PHE A 11 5.44 14.28 9.30
N ARG A 12 6.70 14.20 8.85
CA ARG A 12 7.54 13.02 9.01
C ARG A 12 7.96 12.99 10.47
N ARG A 13 7.53 11.94 11.18
CA ARG A 13 7.94 11.72 12.55
C ARG A 13 9.30 11.03 12.55
N PRO A 14 10.35 11.61 13.16
CA PRO A 14 11.59 10.90 13.40
C PRO A 14 11.27 9.65 14.22
N THR A 15 11.62 8.48 13.70
CA THR A 15 11.38 7.20 14.37
C THR A 15 12.72 6.50 14.48
N ASN A 16 13.14 6.19 15.70
CA ASN A 16 14.33 5.38 15.93
C ASN A 16 13.96 3.91 15.67
N VAL A 17 14.72 3.25 14.80
CA VAL A 17 14.54 1.84 14.46
C VAL A 17 15.88 1.14 14.63
N THR A 18 15.83 -0.11 15.10
CA THR A 18 17.02 -0.96 15.20
C THR A 18 17.12 -1.80 13.94
N LEU A 19 18.27 -1.73 13.26
CA LEU A 19 18.56 -2.49 12.04
C LEU A 19 19.89 -3.22 12.20
N ASP A 20 20.11 -4.22 11.34
CA ASP A 20 21.37 -4.93 11.25
C ASP A 20 22.50 -3.98 10.83
N GLU A 21 23.60 -3.99 11.59
CA GLU A 21 24.74 -3.09 11.38
C GLU A 21 25.42 -3.33 10.02
N GLN A 22 25.53 -4.59 9.59
CA GLN A 22 26.16 -4.92 8.30
C GLN A 22 25.31 -4.41 7.14
N LEU A 23 23.98 -4.47 7.27
CA LEU A 23 23.06 -3.95 6.27
C LEU A 23 23.12 -2.41 6.17
N VAL A 24 23.23 -1.72 7.32
CA VAL A 24 23.39 -0.25 7.35
C VAL A 24 24.72 0.15 6.71
N ALA A 25 25.82 -0.50 7.09
CA ALA A 25 27.13 -0.24 6.49
C ALA A 25 27.12 -0.46 4.97
N ALA A 26 26.55 -1.57 4.50
CA ALA A 26 26.41 -1.84 3.07
C ALA A 26 25.55 -0.79 2.35
N ALA A 27 24.49 -0.29 2.99
CA ALA A 27 23.67 0.78 2.43
C ALA A 27 24.44 2.10 2.31
N GLU A 28 25.24 2.45 3.31
CA GLU A 28 26.11 3.63 3.29
C GLU A 28 27.18 3.53 2.19
N ASP A 29 27.86 2.39 2.09
CA ASP A 29 28.88 2.11 1.06
C ASP A 29 28.31 2.23 -0.37
N LEU A 30 27.05 1.83 -0.55
CA LEU A 30 26.33 1.91 -1.81
C LEU A 30 25.64 3.26 -2.05
N GLY A 31 25.74 4.21 -1.11
CA GLY A 31 25.08 5.52 -1.20
C GLY A 31 23.55 5.45 -1.17
N ILE A 32 22.98 4.39 -0.59
CA ILE A 32 21.54 4.21 -0.47
C ILE A 32 21.01 5.09 0.65
N ASN A 33 19.96 5.87 0.36
CA ASN A 33 19.29 6.67 1.38
C ASN A 33 18.44 5.78 2.30
N LEU A 34 18.97 5.44 3.47
CA LEU A 34 18.34 4.56 4.44
C LEU A 34 16.92 5.00 4.83
N SER A 35 16.73 6.29 5.09
CA SER A 35 15.42 6.84 5.47
C SER A 35 14.37 6.60 4.38
N ARG A 36 14.73 6.84 3.11
CA ARG A 36 13.84 6.62 1.96
C ARG A 36 13.58 5.13 1.72
N ALA A 37 14.59 4.28 1.87
CA ALA A 37 14.44 2.83 1.72
C ALA A 37 13.51 2.26 2.80
N CYS A 38 13.68 2.67 4.06
CA CYS A 38 12.81 2.29 5.17
C CYS A 38 11.38 2.78 4.96
N GLU A 39 11.18 4.03 4.52
CA GLU A 39 9.85 4.57 4.23
C GLU A 39 9.14 3.75 3.15
N GLN A 40 9.86 3.38 2.08
CA GLN A 40 9.29 2.58 1.01
C GLN A 40 8.93 1.17 1.48
N GLY A 41 9.85 0.48 2.16
CA GLY A 41 9.59 -0.86 2.70
C GLY A 41 8.41 -0.87 3.68
N LEU A 42 8.29 0.15 4.54
CA LEU A 42 7.17 0.28 5.45
C LEU A 42 5.85 0.53 4.72
N ARG A 43 5.86 1.39 3.69
CA ARG A 43 4.68 1.64 2.85
C ARG A 43 4.18 0.36 2.20
N ASP A 44 5.09 -0.44 1.66
CA ASP A 44 4.75 -1.68 0.97
C ASP A 44 4.21 -2.72 1.96
N ALA A 45 4.84 -2.89 3.11
CA ALA A 45 4.36 -3.78 4.17
C ALA A 45 2.97 -3.39 4.70
N VAL A 46 2.74 -2.10 4.94
CA VAL A 46 1.43 -1.58 5.39
C VAL A 46 0.36 -1.79 4.31
N SER A 47 0.69 -1.54 3.05
CA SER A 47 -0.23 -1.76 1.93
C SER A 47 -0.61 -3.24 1.81
N ALA A 48 0.37 -4.15 1.87
CA ALA A 48 0.15 -5.58 1.80
C ALA A 48 -0.77 -6.07 2.94
N GLU A 49 -0.52 -5.64 4.17
CA GLU A 49 -1.36 -6.02 5.32
C GLU A 49 -2.78 -5.47 5.21
N ARG A 50 -2.95 -4.25 4.69
CA ARG A 50 -4.29 -3.68 4.43
C ARG A 50 -5.05 -4.47 3.38
N ILE A 51 -4.38 -4.84 2.28
CA ILE A 51 -4.97 -5.67 1.23
C ILE A 51 -5.39 -7.01 1.82
N ARG A 52 -4.52 -7.66 2.61
CA ARG A 52 -4.81 -8.94 3.26
C ARG A 52 -6.07 -8.87 4.11
N ARG A 53 -6.16 -7.89 5.01
CA ARG A 53 -7.34 -7.69 5.86
C ARG A 53 -8.59 -7.38 5.06
N TRP A 54 -8.46 -6.53 4.04
CA TRP A 54 -9.59 -6.22 3.17
C TRP A 54 -10.10 -7.48 2.46
N GLN A 55 -9.22 -8.36 1.98
CA GLN A 55 -9.60 -9.64 1.37
C GLN A 55 -10.30 -10.57 2.37
N GLU A 56 -9.78 -10.67 3.59
CA GLU A 56 -10.42 -11.44 4.67
C GLU A 56 -11.84 -10.91 4.95
N ASP A 57 -12.00 -9.59 5.09
CA ASP A 57 -13.29 -8.94 5.37
C ASP A 57 -14.28 -9.04 4.20
N ASN A 58 -13.79 -9.01 2.95
CA ASN A 58 -14.62 -8.99 1.74
C ASN A 58 -14.75 -10.37 1.08
N HIS A 59 -14.27 -11.43 1.72
CA HIS A 59 -14.30 -12.79 1.17
C HIS A 59 -15.71 -13.20 0.77
N ALA A 60 -16.67 -13.09 1.70
CA ALA A 60 -18.06 -13.48 1.45
C ALA A 60 -18.72 -12.66 0.33
N ALA A 61 -18.43 -11.36 0.26
CA ALA A 61 -18.95 -10.51 -0.81
C ALA A 61 -18.35 -10.87 -2.18
N THR A 62 -17.06 -11.23 -2.20
CA THR A 62 -16.34 -11.65 -3.40
C THR A 62 -16.86 -13.00 -3.89
N GLU A 63 -17.09 -13.95 -2.99
CA GLU A 63 -17.69 -15.25 -3.31
C GLU A 63 -19.10 -15.10 -3.87
N ALA A 64 -19.97 -14.34 -3.20
CA ALA A 64 -21.33 -14.08 -3.66
C ALA A 64 -21.35 -13.43 -5.06
N TYR A 65 -20.44 -12.51 -5.32
CA TYR A 65 -20.31 -11.89 -6.64
C TYR A 65 -19.78 -12.87 -7.69
N THR A 66 -18.84 -13.75 -7.31
CA THR A 66 -18.30 -14.78 -8.20
C THR A 66 -19.38 -15.80 -8.57
N GLU A 67 -20.21 -16.24 -7.62
CA GLU A 67 -21.34 -17.13 -7.86
C GLU A 67 -22.41 -16.47 -8.75
N TYR A 68 -22.69 -15.19 -8.52
CA TYR A 68 -23.56 -14.40 -9.39
C TYR A 68 -23.04 -14.38 -10.83
N LEU A 69 -21.76 -14.09 -11.04
CA LEU A 69 -21.15 -14.11 -12.37
C LEU A 69 -21.18 -15.50 -13.01
N ALA A 70 -20.94 -16.56 -12.25
CA ALA A 70 -21.03 -17.94 -12.76
C ALA A 70 -22.44 -18.31 -13.21
N THR A 71 -23.46 -17.80 -12.50
CA THR A 71 -24.87 -18.10 -12.78
C THR A 71 -25.44 -17.24 -13.91
N TYR A 72 -25.13 -15.95 -13.91
CA TYR A 72 -25.77 -14.95 -14.77
C TYR A 72 -24.86 -14.42 -15.89
N GLY A 73 -23.59 -14.83 -15.91
CA GLY A 73 -22.59 -14.31 -16.83
C GLY A 73 -22.17 -12.88 -16.49
N LEU A 74 -21.39 -12.25 -17.37
CA LEU A 74 -20.93 -10.89 -17.18
C LEU A 74 -22.07 -9.90 -17.43
N PRO A 75 -22.42 -9.04 -16.44
CA PRO A 75 -23.36 -7.97 -16.66
C PRO A 75 -22.88 -7.10 -17.81
N LEU A 76 -23.79 -6.80 -18.74
CA LEU A 76 -23.53 -5.92 -19.90
C LEU A 76 -22.55 -6.49 -20.93
N GLU A 77 -22.21 -7.79 -20.89
CA GLU A 77 -21.38 -8.44 -21.91
C GLU A 77 -21.86 -8.17 -23.33
N ARG A 78 -23.18 -8.13 -23.53
CA ARG A 78 -23.86 -7.82 -24.80
C ARG A 78 -23.55 -6.43 -25.39
N TYR A 79 -22.94 -5.53 -24.62
CA TYR A 79 -22.56 -4.18 -25.06
C TYR A 79 -21.05 -4.01 -25.20
N ARG A 80 -20.26 -5.07 -24.99
CA ARG A 80 -18.81 -5.02 -25.10
C ARG A 80 -18.41 -4.83 -26.56
N GLN A 81 -17.99 -3.60 -26.91
CA GLN A 81 -17.32 -3.31 -28.17
C GLN A 81 -15.83 -3.60 -27.96
N PHE A 82 -15.33 -4.68 -28.57
CA PHE A 82 -13.91 -5.01 -28.59
C PHE A 82 -13.09 -3.91 -29.28
#